data_AF-M1EPH3-F1
#
_entry.id   AF-M1EPH3-F1
#
_cell.length_a   1.000
_cell.length_b   1.000
_cell.length_c   1.000
_cell.angle_alpha   90.00
_cell.angle_beta   90.00
_cell.angle_gamma   90.00
#
_symmetry.space_group_name_H-M   'P 1'
#
loop_
_entity.id
_entity.type
_entity.pdbx_description
1 polymer ?
#
loop_
_entity_poly.entity_id
_entity_poly.type
_entity_poly.pdbx_seq_one_letter_code
_entity_poly.pdbx_strand_id
1 'polypeptide(L)'
;KKDFPDLFEWFCVKTLKVCCSPGTYGPDCLACRGGSQRPCGGNGQCSGDGSRQGDGSCQCHLGYQGATCSDCTDGYFSSLRNETHSVCTACDESCKTCTGPSNRDCGQCAVGWAQEGGACVDVDECAADTPPCGDQQYCVNANGSFLCE
;
A
#
# COMPACT_ATOMS: atom_id res chain seq x y z
N LYS A 1 -9.29 14.38 39.82
CA LYS A 1 -9.66 13.58 38.61
C LYS A 1 -9.75 12.13 39.06
N LYS A 2 -10.90 11.47 38.89
CA LYS A 2 -10.99 10.02 39.12
C LYS A 2 -10.44 9.36 37.87
N ASP A 3 -9.19 8.92 37.91
CA ASP A 3 -8.65 8.02 36.90
C ASP A 3 -9.34 6.68 37.13
N PHE A 4 -10.37 6.40 36.34
CA PHE A 4 -10.94 5.07 36.29
C PHE A 4 -9.90 4.18 35.60
N PRO A 5 -9.39 3.13 36.26
CA PRO A 5 -8.43 2.25 35.61
C PRO A 5 -9.08 1.65 34.37
N ASP A 6 -8.33 1.58 33.27
CA ASP A 6 -8.74 0.85 32.07
C ASP A 6 -9.06 -0.59 32.49
N LEU A 7 -10.35 -0.93 32.48
CA LEU A 7 -10.83 -2.23 32.95
C LEU A 7 -10.22 -3.37 32.13
N PHE A 8 -9.95 -3.14 30.84
CA PHE A 8 -9.30 -4.12 29.98
C PHE A 8 -7.83 -4.30 30.38
N GLU A 9 -7.08 -3.22 30.55
CA GLU A 9 -5.67 -3.29 30.95
C GLU A 9 -5.53 -3.93 32.35
N TRP A 10 -6.35 -3.50 33.31
CA TRP A 10 -6.31 -4.02 34.67
C TRP A 10 -6.73 -5.49 34.74
N PHE A 11 -7.81 -5.87 34.06
CA PHE A 11 -8.34 -7.22 34.16
C PHE A 11 -7.59 -8.20 33.25
N CYS A 12 -7.50 -7.91 31.95
CA CYS A 12 -6.98 -8.88 30.98
C CYS A 12 -5.44 -8.92 30.96
N VAL A 13 -4.78 -7.77 31.06
CA VAL A 13 -3.32 -7.65 30.94
C VAL A 13 -2.63 -7.85 32.29
N LYS A 14 -3.07 -7.13 33.34
CA LYS A 14 -2.40 -7.14 34.66
C LYS A 14 -2.86 -8.27 35.57
N THR A 15 -4.17 -8.48 35.72
CA THR A 15 -4.74 -9.46 36.66
C THR A 15 -4.71 -10.88 36.10
N LEU A 16 -5.33 -11.10 34.93
CA LEU A 16 -5.44 -12.43 34.32
C LEU A 16 -4.24 -12.81 33.44
N LYS A 17 -3.49 -11.81 32.95
CA LYS A 17 -2.33 -12.00 32.04
C LYS A 17 -2.63 -12.84 30.79
N VAL A 18 -3.86 -12.75 30.28
CA VAL A 18 -4.29 -13.47 29.05
C VAL A 18 -4.29 -12.57 27.81
N CYS A 19 -4.28 -11.24 27.98
CA CYS A 19 -4.12 -10.25 26.89
C CYS A 19 -2.81 -9.50 26.99
N CYS A 20 -2.26 -9.10 25.85
CA CYS A 20 -1.09 -8.22 25.74
C CYS A 20 -1.55 -6.76 25.66
N SER A 21 -0.65 -5.82 25.94
CA SER A 21 -0.92 -4.41 25.64
C SER A 21 -0.98 -4.20 24.12
N PRO A 22 -1.72 -3.20 23.62
CA PRO A 22 -1.72 -2.87 22.20
C PRO A 22 -0.30 -2.65 21.65
N GLY A 23 -0.07 -3.11 20.43
CA GLY A 23 1.24 -3.11 19.76
C GLY A 23 2.19 -4.22 20.20
N THR A 24 1.72 -5.21 20.97
CA THR A 24 2.51 -6.36 21.41
C THR A 24 1.81 -7.69 21.19
N TYR A 25 2.56 -8.78 21.01
CA TYR A 25 2.06 -10.08 20.59
C TYR A 25 2.78 -11.26 21.25
N GLY A 26 2.22 -12.46 21.09
CA GLY A 26 2.85 -13.71 21.50
C GLY A 26 2.88 -13.93 23.02
N PRO A 27 3.41 -15.07 23.48
CA PRO A 27 3.35 -15.47 24.89
C PRO A 27 4.04 -14.47 25.83
N ASP A 28 5.09 -13.80 25.33
CA ASP A 28 5.92 -12.86 26.10
C ASP A 28 5.54 -11.38 25.87
N CYS A 29 4.50 -11.08 25.08
CA CYS A 29 4.14 -9.71 24.67
C CYS A 29 5.31 -8.92 24.08
N LEU A 30 5.95 -9.51 23.08
CA LEU A 30 6.99 -8.83 22.32
C LEU A 30 6.38 -7.71 21.47
N ALA A 31 7.13 -6.63 21.25
CA ALA A 31 6.68 -5.54 20.40
C ALA A 31 6.51 -6.00 18.95
N CYS A 32 5.40 -5.61 18.33
CA CYS A 32 5.19 -5.76 16.90
C CYS A 32 6.30 -5.08 16.09
N ARG A 33 6.52 -5.54 14.85
CA ARG A 33 7.44 -4.85 13.92
C ARG A 33 7.00 -3.40 13.73
N GLY A 34 7.95 -2.46 13.73
CA GLY A 34 7.65 -1.02 13.75
C GLY A 34 7.39 -0.44 15.15
N GLY A 35 7.40 -1.27 16.19
CA GLY A 35 7.24 -0.88 17.58
C GLY A 35 5.79 -0.95 18.08
N SER A 36 5.61 -0.80 19.40
CA SER A 36 4.28 -0.89 20.02
C SER A 36 3.43 0.38 19.88
N GLN A 37 4.07 1.53 19.70
CA GLN A 37 3.37 2.82 19.52
C GLN A 37 2.77 2.97 18.12
N ARG A 38 3.45 2.44 17.11
CA ARG A 38 2.97 2.47 15.71
C ARG A 38 3.35 1.18 14.99
N PRO A 39 2.69 0.06 15.34
CA PRO A 39 2.96 -1.24 14.72
C PRO A 39 2.79 -1.13 13.20
N CYS A 40 3.65 -1.83 12.47
CA CYS A 40 3.67 -1.86 11.01
C CYS A 40 3.75 -0.46 10.39
N GLY A 41 4.50 0.45 11.04
CA GLY A 41 4.65 1.84 10.59
C GLY A 41 3.37 2.68 10.70
N GLY A 42 2.27 2.10 11.18
CA GLY A 42 0.91 2.65 11.08
C GLY A 42 0.19 2.30 9.77
N ASN A 43 0.84 1.56 8.88
CA ASN A 43 0.38 1.25 7.53
C ASN A 43 0.11 -0.25 7.34
N GLY A 44 -0.19 -0.97 8.41
CA GLY A 44 -0.52 -2.39 8.37
C GLY A 44 -1.06 -2.90 9.69
N GLN A 45 -1.49 -4.16 9.67
CA GLN A 45 -2.01 -4.88 10.83
C GLN A 45 -0.97 -5.87 11.35
N CYS A 46 -0.74 -5.87 12.66
CA CYS A 46 0.19 -6.79 13.29
C CYS A 46 -0.51 -8.12 13.66
N SER A 47 0.09 -9.23 13.24
CA SER A 47 -0.34 -10.59 13.58
C SER A 47 -0.22 -10.83 15.08
N GLY A 48 -1.38 -10.95 15.74
CA GLY A 48 -1.46 -11.18 17.18
C GLY A 48 -1.45 -9.92 18.04
N ASP A 49 -1.72 -8.75 17.47
CA ASP A 49 -1.79 -7.49 18.20
C ASP A 49 -2.71 -7.57 19.44
N GLY A 50 -2.15 -7.27 20.62
CA GLY A 50 -2.85 -7.33 21.90
C GLY A 50 -3.14 -8.76 22.41
N SER A 51 -2.65 -9.80 21.73
CA SER A 51 -2.92 -11.20 22.06
C SER A 51 -1.67 -11.94 22.52
N ARG A 52 -1.84 -13.07 23.23
CA ARG A 52 -0.75 -14.01 23.54
C ARG A 52 -0.39 -14.94 22.36
N GLN A 53 -0.96 -14.69 21.19
CA GLN A 53 -0.78 -15.48 19.97
C GLN A 53 -0.16 -14.60 18.87
N GLY A 54 -0.01 -15.16 17.67
CA GLY A 54 0.58 -14.48 16.52
C GLY A 54 2.10 -14.49 16.53
N ASP A 55 2.66 -14.04 15.42
CA ASP A 55 4.10 -14.02 15.12
C ASP A 55 4.65 -12.60 14.95
N GLY A 56 3.80 -11.57 15.08
CA GLY A 56 4.19 -10.17 14.97
C GLY A 56 4.52 -9.72 13.56
N SER A 57 4.22 -10.55 12.56
CA SER A 57 4.32 -10.16 11.15
C SER A 57 3.31 -9.06 10.81
N CYS A 58 3.62 -8.28 9.80
CA CYS A 58 2.78 -7.18 9.35
C CYS A 58 2.05 -7.53 8.06
N GLN A 59 0.74 -7.36 8.06
CA GLN A 59 -0.09 -7.37 6.87
C GLN A 59 -0.31 -5.92 6.42
N CYS A 60 0.37 -5.52 5.35
CA CYS A 60 0.37 -4.12 4.90
C CYS A 60 -0.94 -3.71 4.25
N HIS A 61 -1.31 -2.44 4.45
CA HIS A 61 -2.40 -1.80 3.71
C HIS A 61 -2.02 -1.61 2.24
N LEU A 62 -3.03 -1.39 1.39
CA LEU A 62 -2.82 -1.14 -0.04
C LEU A 62 -1.86 0.06 -0.23
N GLY A 63 -0.91 -0.11 -1.15
CA GLY A 63 0.12 0.90 -1.42
C GLY A 63 1.41 0.73 -0.62
N TYR A 64 1.42 -0.14 0.40
CA TYR A 64 2.56 -0.35 1.28
C TYR A 64 3.10 -1.78 1.20
N GLN A 65 4.40 -1.92 1.39
CA GLN A 65 5.12 -3.19 1.41
C GLN A 65 6.30 -3.16 2.39
N GLY A 66 6.97 -4.31 2.51
CA GLY A 66 8.11 -4.51 3.40
C GLY A 66 7.71 -4.99 4.79
N ALA A 67 8.71 -5.32 5.60
CA ALA A 67 8.50 -5.95 6.91
C ALA A 67 7.78 -5.06 7.93
N THR A 68 7.83 -3.74 7.74
CA THR A 68 7.21 -2.71 8.59
C THR A 68 6.21 -1.84 7.83
N CYS A 69 5.80 -2.24 6.62
CA CYS A 69 4.87 -1.46 5.77
C CYS A 69 5.29 0.01 5.59
N SER A 70 6.59 0.24 5.46
CA SER A 70 7.19 1.58 5.37
C SER A 70 7.67 1.91 3.95
N ASP A 71 7.63 0.95 3.05
CA ASP A 71 8.03 1.14 1.65
C ASP A 71 6.78 1.14 0.77
N CYS A 72 6.79 1.93 -0.30
CA CYS A 72 5.69 1.95 -1.25
C CYS A 72 5.83 0.79 -2.25
N THR A 73 4.69 0.22 -2.64
CA THR A 73 4.64 -0.76 -3.74
C THR A 73 4.68 -0.05 -5.10
N ASP A 74 4.94 -0.80 -6.17
CA ASP A 74 4.82 -0.29 -7.54
C ASP A 74 3.41 0.32 -7.77
N GLY A 75 3.36 1.43 -8.52
CA GLY A 75 2.16 2.25 -8.65
C GLY A 75 1.90 3.22 -7.48
N TYR A 76 2.78 3.29 -6.48
CA TYR A 76 2.73 4.27 -5.40
C TYR A 76 4.09 4.93 -5.18
N PHE A 77 4.10 6.22 -4.87
CA PHE A 77 5.30 6.96 -4.48
C PHE A 77 5.19 7.48 -3.06
N SER A 78 6.34 7.71 -2.41
CA SER A 78 6.38 8.30 -1.09
C SER A 78 6.20 9.82 -1.19
N SER A 79 5.00 10.31 -0.89
CA SER A 79 4.71 11.75 -0.87
C SER A 79 5.28 12.43 0.36
N LEU A 80 5.36 11.71 1.48
CA LEU A 80 6.04 12.11 2.70
C LEU A 80 6.80 10.93 3.28
N ARG A 81 8.05 11.15 3.68
CA ARG A 81 8.83 10.18 4.45
C ARG A 81 9.45 10.87 5.64
N ASN A 82 9.11 10.39 6.82
CA ASN A 82 9.73 10.81 8.07
C ASN A 82 10.44 9.61 8.72
N GLU A 83 11.16 9.86 9.81
CA GLU A 83 11.88 8.80 10.55
C GLU A 83 10.95 7.69 11.04
N THR A 84 9.68 8.02 11.26
CA THR A 84 8.73 7.08 11.83
C THR A 84 7.80 6.47 10.77
N HIS A 85 7.18 7.24 9.87
CA HIS A 85 6.23 6.74 8.86
C HIS A 85 6.54 7.30 7.47
N SER A 86 6.11 6.55 6.47
CA SER A 86 5.93 7.00 5.10
C SER A 86 4.45 7.11 4.76
N VAL A 87 4.12 8.07 3.92
CA VAL A 87 2.82 8.19 3.25
C VAL A 87 3.03 7.82 1.81
N CYS A 88 2.40 6.71 1.39
CA CYS A 88 2.39 6.26 0.01
C CYS A 88 1.14 6.78 -0.69
N THR A 89 1.34 7.45 -1.81
CA THR A 89 0.28 8.03 -2.64
C THR A 89 0.32 7.36 -4.00
N ALA A 90 -0.84 7.06 -4.57
CA ALA A 90 -0.93 6.43 -5.88
C ALA A 90 -0.27 7.31 -6.95
N CYS A 91 0.41 6.67 -7.88
CA CYS A 91 0.87 7.30 -9.11
C CYS A 91 -0.31 7.67 -10.01
N ASP A 92 -0.02 8.48 -11.02
CA ASP A 92 -0.89 8.61 -12.19
C ASP A 92 -1.10 7.23 -12.85
N GLU A 93 -2.29 6.98 -13.42
CA GLU A 93 -2.63 5.69 -14.04
C GLU A 93 -1.70 5.31 -15.21
N SER A 94 -1.11 6.32 -15.84
CA SER A 94 -0.14 6.16 -16.92
C SER A 94 1.24 5.68 -16.44
N CYS A 95 1.50 5.69 -15.13
CA CYS A 95 2.79 5.30 -14.55
C CYS A 95 2.74 3.88 -13.97
N LYS A 96 3.74 3.07 -14.31
CA LYS A 96 4.06 1.85 -13.56
C LYS A 96 4.82 2.15 -12.27
N THR A 97 5.77 3.09 -12.35
CA THR A 97 6.51 3.62 -11.20
C THR A 97 6.58 5.13 -11.32
N CYS A 98 6.58 5.86 -10.21
CA CYS A 98 6.61 7.32 -10.23
C CYS A 98 7.36 7.89 -9.03
N THR A 99 7.76 9.16 -9.15
CA THR A 99 8.32 9.97 -8.05
C THR A 99 7.37 11.09 -7.61
N GLY A 100 6.24 11.22 -8.28
CA GLY A 100 5.24 12.26 -8.08
C GLY A 100 3.88 11.85 -8.65
N PRO A 101 2.86 12.69 -8.46
CA PRO A 101 1.48 12.34 -8.77
C PRO A 101 1.09 12.53 -10.24
N SER A 102 1.94 13.12 -11.09
CA SER A 102 1.58 13.42 -12.48
C SER A 102 2.11 12.39 -13.46
N ASN A 103 1.51 12.32 -14.65
CA ASN A 103 1.99 11.51 -15.77
C ASN A 103 3.40 11.92 -16.28
N ARG A 104 3.98 13.02 -15.79
CA ARG A 104 5.37 13.43 -16.09
C ARG A 104 6.38 12.95 -15.06
N ASP A 105 5.90 12.53 -13.89
CA ASP A 105 6.73 12.02 -12.81
C ASP A 105 6.94 10.50 -12.91
N CYS A 106 6.51 9.88 -14.02
CA CYS A 106 6.68 8.46 -14.23
C CYS A 106 8.16 8.11 -14.45
N GLY A 107 8.68 7.19 -13.64
CA GLY A 107 9.97 6.53 -13.91
C GLY A 107 9.85 5.49 -15.02
N GLN A 108 8.67 4.85 -15.14
CA GLN A 108 8.33 3.93 -16.20
C GLN A 108 6.83 4.05 -16.51
N CYS A 109 6.47 4.15 -17.80
CA CYS A 109 5.06 4.13 -18.22
C CYS A 109 4.43 2.75 -17.99
N ALA A 110 3.13 2.74 -17.67
CA ALA A 110 2.32 1.54 -17.60
C ALA A 110 2.14 0.91 -19.00
N VAL A 111 1.67 -0.33 -19.04
CA VAL A 111 1.34 -1.00 -20.31
C VAL A 111 0.17 -0.26 -20.97
N GLY A 112 0.23 -0.05 -22.30
CA GLY A 112 -0.71 0.80 -23.03
C GLY A 112 -0.35 2.28 -23.02
N TRP A 113 0.80 2.65 -22.44
CA TRP A 113 1.28 4.03 -22.39
C TRP A 113 2.70 4.15 -22.94
N ALA A 114 2.97 5.23 -23.66
CA ALA A 114 4.27 5.54 -24.24
C ALA A 114 4.79 6.89 -23.72
N GLN A 115 6.12 7.01 -23.63
CA GLN A 115 6.74 8.24 -23.17
C GLN A 115 6.87 9.24 -24.32
N GLU A 116 6.11 10.33 -24.25
CA GLU A 116 6.08 11.39 -25.24
C GLU A 116 6.21 12.76 -24.56
N GLY A 117 7.16 13.58 -25.01
CA GLY A 117 7.34 14.94 -24.44
C GLY A 117 7.60 14.97 -22.92
N GLY A 118 8.19 13.89 -22.38
CA GLY A 118 8.44 13.72 -20.94
C GLY A 118 7.19 13.41 -20.12
N ALA A 119 6.09 12.99 -20.75
CA ALA A 119 4.89 12.49 -20.09
C ALA A 119 4.60 11.06 -20.60
N CYS A 120 3.96 10.24 -19.78
CA CYS A 120 3.32 9.03 -20.27
C CYS A 120 1.96 9.40 -20.88
N VAL A 121 1.80 9.06 -22.15
CA VAL A 121 0.62 9.34 -22.97
C VAL A 121 0.07 8.00 -23.45
N ASP A 122 -1.24 7.93 -23.51
CA ASP A 122 -1.97 6.74 -23.95
C ASP A 122 -1.57 6.37 -25.38
N VAL A 123 -1.33 5.08 -25.62
CA VAL A 123 -1.01 4.56 -26.95
C VAL A 123 -2.32 4.27 -27.65
N ASP A 124 -2.57 4.95 -28.77
CA ASP A 124 -3.72 4.61 -29.61
C ASP A 124 -3.45 3.31 -30.38
N GLU A 125 -3.82 2.17 -29.79
CA GLU A 125 -3.63 0.87 -30.45
C GLU A 125 -4.51 0.72 -31.70
N CYS A 126 -5.59 1.49 -31.82
CA CYS A 126 -6.45 1.49 -33.01
C CYS A 126 -5.81 2.21 -34.20
N ALA A 127 -4.84 3.09 -33.95
CA ALA A 127 -4.07 3.78 -34.99
C ALA A 127 -2.86 2.97 -35.49
N ALA A 128 -2.65 1.75 -35.00
CA ALA A 128 -1.55 0.89 -35.44
C ALA A 128 -1.71 0.40 -36.88
N ASP A 129 -0.59 0.18 -37.57
CA ASP A 129 -0.56 -0.34 -38.95
C ASP A 129 -1.28 -1.69 -39.10
N THR A 130 -1.24 -2.51 -38.05
CA THR A 130 -1.99 -3.75 -37.96
C THR A 130 -3.11 -3.55 -36.93
N PRO A 131 -4.39 -3.57 -37.36
CA PRO A 131 -5.52 -3.42 -36.45
C PRO A 131 -5.48 -4.49 -35.33
N PRO A 132 -5.72 -4.11 -34.06
CA PRO A 132 -5.63 -5.06 -32.95
C PRO A 132 -6.88 -5.93 -32.79
N CYS A 133 -7.98 -5.56 -33.45
CA CYS A 133 -9.27 -6.26 -33.43
C CYS A 133 -9.46 -7.19 -34.63
N GLY A 134 -10.41 -8.11 -34.55
CA GLY A 134 -10.74 -9.01 -35.68
C GLY A 134 -11.43 -8.31 -36.85
N ASP A 135 -11.48 -8.98 -38.01
CA ASP A 135 -11.92 -8.43 -39.32
C ASP A 135 -13.35 -7.81 -39.35
N GLN A 136 -14.18 -8.04 -38.34
CA GLN A 136 -15.57 -7.54 -38.24
C GLN A 136 -15.82 -6.70 -37.00
N GLN A 137 -14.78 -6.40 -36.23
CA GLN A 137 -14.89 -5.61 -35.01
C GLN A 137 -14.41 -4.19 -35.25
N TYR A 138 -15.03 -3.24 -34.56
CA TYR A 138 -14.57 -1.86 -34.51
C TYR A 138 -13.67 -1.64 -33.29
N CYS A 139 -12.52 -1.00 -33.50
CA CYS A 139 -11.59 -0.67 -32.43
C CYS A 139 -11.94 0.69 -31.83
N VAL A 140 -12.05 0.73 -30.49
CA VAL A 140 -12.23 1.94 -29.69
C VAL A 140 -11.03 2.09 -28.78
N ASN A 141 -10.28 3.18 -28.95
CA ASN A 141 -9.16 3.50 -28.06
C ASN A 141 -9.66 3.87 -26.66
N ALA A 142 -9.03 3.36 -25.61
CA ALA A 142 -9.33 3.66 -24.22
C ALA A 142 -8.03 3.87 -23.42
N ASN A 143 -8.12 4.54 -22.26
CA ASN A 143 -6.91 4.80 -21.47
C ASN A 143 -6.24 3.49 -21.02
N GLY A 144 -5.01 3.27 -21.47
CA GLY A 144 -4.17 2.12 -21.19
C GLY A 144 -4.55 0.83 -21.90
N SER A 145 -5.51 0.85 -22.84
CA SER A 145 -5.98 -0.33 -23.57
C SER A 145 -6.93 0.04 -24.71
N PHE A 146 -7.28 -0.90 -25.57
CA PHE A 146 -8.38 -0.75 -26.53
C PHE A 146 -9.57 -1.67 -26.19
N LEU A 147 -10.73 -1.36 -26.79
CA LEU A 147 -11.92 -2.20 -26.79
C LEU A 147 -12.28 -2.57 -28.23
N CYS A 148 -12.68 -3.83 -28.45
CA CYS A 148 -13.17 -4.30 -29.74
C CYS A 148 -14.67 -4.60 -29.63
N GLU A 149 -15.49 -3.88 -30.40
CA GLU A 149 -16.95 -4.04 -30.47
C GLU A 149 -17.40 -4.75 -31.74
#